data_AF-A0A660XL00-F1
#
_entry.id   AF-A0A660XL00-F1
#
_cell.length_a   1.000
_cell.length_b   1.000
_cell.length_c   1.000
_cell.angle_alpha   90.00
_cell.angle_beta   90.00
_cell.angle_gamma   90.00
#
_symmetry.space_group_name_H-M   'P 1'
#
loop_
_entity.id
_entity.type
_entity.pdbx_description
1 polymer ?
#
loop_
_entity_poly.entity_id
_entity_poly.type
_entity_poly.pdbx_seq_one_letter_code
_entity_poly.pdbx_strand_id
1 'polypeptide(L)' 'LEALRLIDLEGLSQEEAGQRMGVSRGTIWRLLKNARRKIAQAITEGRPIYII' A
#
# COMPACT_ATOMS: atom_id res chain seq x y z
N LEU A 1 0.83 4.61 -3.75
CA LEU A 1 2.04 4.03 -3.13
C LEU A 1 2.16 4.39 -1.66
N GLU A 2 1.68 5.56 -1.25
CA GLU A 2 1.85 6.06 0.13
C GLU A 2 1.50 5.07 1.26
N ALA A 3 0.36 4.37 1.18
CA ALA A 3 -0.01 3.38 2.19
C ALA A 3 1.00 2.21 2.32
N LEU A 4 1.59 1.75 1.20
CA LEU A 4 2.65 0.73 1.23
C LEU A 4 3.92 1.29 1.86
N ARG A 5 4.31 2.52 1.50
CA ARG A 5 5.51 3.17 2.07
C ARG A 5 5.39 3.31 3.59
N LEU A 6 4.30 3.89 4.07
CA LEU A 6 4.12 4.15 5.50
C LEU A 6 4.10 2.88 6.33
N ILE A 7 3.44 1.81 5.85
CA ILE A 7 3.22 0.61 6.66
C ILE A 7 4.27 -0.46 6.38
N ASP A 8 4.47 -0.82 5.10
CA ASP A 8 5.32 -1.95 4.73
C ASP A 8 6.81 -1.57 4.66
N LEU A 9 7.15 -0.28 4.50
CA LEU A 9 8.53 0.19 4.51
C LEU A 9 8.91 0.93 5.80
N GLU A 10 8.06 1.84 6.28
CA GLU A 10 8.34 2.67 7.48
C GLU A 10 7.80 2.07 8.78
N GLY A 11 7.03 0.98 8.71
CA GLY A 11 6.59 0.24 9.89
C GLY A 11 5.49 0.91 10.71
N LEU A 12 4.80 1.93 10.19
CA LEU A 12 3.68 2.56 10.88
C LEU A 12 2.50 1.58 11.01
N SER A 13 1.72 1.73 12.07
CA SER A 13 0.41 1.09 12.18
C SER A 13 -0.59 1.66 11.16
N GLN A 14 -1.68 0.92 10.91
CA GLN A 14 -2.74 1.40 10.01
C GLN A 14 -3.43 2.66 10.54
N GLU A 15 -3.44 2.86 11.86
CA GLU A 15 -4.04 4.03 12.49
C GLU A 15 -3.17 5.26 12.23
N GLU A 16 -1.86 5.17 12.51
CA GLU A 16 -0.91 6.26 12.24
C GLU A 16 -0.85 6.62 10.76
N ALA A 17 -0.84 5.61 9.88
CA ALA A 17 -0.90 5.83 8.44
C ALA A 17 -2.23 6.49 8.01
N GLY A 18 -3.35 6.10 8.62
CA GLY A 18 -4.67 6.70 8.37
C GLY A 18 -4.71 8.17 8.76
N GLN A 19 -4.21 8.50 9.95
CA GLN A 19 -4.08 9.88 10.43
C GLN A 19 -3.18 10.71 9.51
N ARG A 20 -2.00 10.19 9.14
CA ARG A 20 -1.05 10.88 8.26
C ARG A 20 -1.59 11.12 6.85
N MET A 21 -2.42 10.20 6.34
CA MET A 21 -3.05 10.30 5.02
C MET A 21 -4.41 11.02 5.04
N GLY A 22 -4.94 11.39 6.21
CA GLY A 22 -6.26 12.01 6.34
C GLY A 22 -7.42 11.09 5.94
N VAL A 23 -7.29 9.77 6.15
CA VAL A 23 -8.30 8.77 5.75
C VAL A 23 -8.57 7.76 6.86
N SER A 24 -9.72 7.09 6.80
CA SER A 24 -10.06 6.05 7.78
C SER A 24 -9.18 4.81 7.67
N ARG A 25 -9.02 4.09 8.78
CA ARG A 25 -8.34 2.78 8.85
C ARG A 25 -8.90 1.78 7.81
N GLY A 26 -10.21 1.78 7.58
CA GLY A 26 -10.83 0.93 6.56
C GLY A 26 -10.38 1.28 5.13
N THR A 27 -10.14 2.57 4.85
CA THR A 27 -9.54 3.00 3.58
C THR A 27 -8.10 2.53 3.46
N ILE A 28 -7.28 2.66 4.51
CA ILE A 28 -5.90 2.14 4.54
C ILE A 28 -5.87 0.64 4.25
N TRP A 29 -6.73 -0.13 4.91
CA TRP A 29 -6.83 -1.58 4.69
C TRP A 29 -7.14 -1.93 3.22
N ARG A 30 -8.11 -1.24 2.59
CA ARG A 30 -8.44 -1.45 1.17
C ARG A 30 -7.29 -1.06 0.25
N LEU A 31 -6.61 0.06 0.53
CA LEU A 31 -5.46 0.52 -0.24
C LEU A 31 -4.33 -0.50 -0.20
N LEU A 32 -3.95 -0.97 0.99
CA LEU A 32 -2.93 -2.01 1.16
C LEU A 32 -3.29 -3.30 0.44
N LYS A 33 -4.52 -3.81 0.64
CA LYS A 33 -5.00 -5.04 -0.01
C LYS A 33 -4.88 -4.95 -1.52
N ASN A 34 -5.33 -3.85 -2.10
CA ASN A 34 -5.28 -3.63 -3.55
C ASN A 34 -3.84 -3.48 -4.05
N ALA A 35 -3.00 -2.73 -3.32
CA ALA A 35 -1.63 -2.49 -3.73
C ALA A 35 -0.79 -3.78 -3.68
N ARG A 36 -0.88 -4.56 -2.59
CA ARG A 36 -0.19 -5.85 -2.46
C ARG A 36 -0.65 -6.85 -3.52
N ARG A 37 -1.96 -6.91 -3.84
CA ARG A 37 -2.46 -7.74 -4.94
C ARG A 37 -1.83 -7.36 -6.28
N LYS A 38 -1.75 -6.06 -6.60
CA LYS A 38 -1.17 -5.59 -7.86
C LYS A 38 0.32 -5.90 -7.96
N ILE A 39 1.07 -5.73 -6.87
CA ILE A 39 2.49 -6.07 -6.81
C ILE A 39 2.70 -7.57 -6.96
N ALA A 40 1.97 -8.38 -6.19
CA ALA A 40 2.03 -9.84 -6.30
C ALA A 40 1.74 -10.28 -7.73
N GLN A 41 0.66 -9.77 -8.33
CA GLN A 41 0.30 -10.07 -9.71
C GLN A 41 1.39 -9.68 -10.70
N ALA A 42 2.00 -8.49 -10.55
CA ALA A 42 3.05 -8.04 -11.45
C ALA A 42 4.28 -8.94 -11.37
N ILE A 43 4.69 -9.32 -10.16
CA ILE A 43 5.84 -10.20 -9.94
C ILE A 43 5.56 -11.62 -10.48
N THR A 44 4.38 -12.19 -10.21
CA THR A 44 4.06 -13.57 -10.60
C THR A 44 3.77 -13.74 -12.09
N GLU A 45 3.21 -12.72 -12.75
CA GLU A 45 2.87 -12.77 -14.17
C GLU A 45 3.89 -12.05 -15.07
N GLY A 46 4.99 -11.53 -14.50
CA GLY A 46 6.00 -10.77 -15.24
C GLY A 46 5.48 -9.46 -15.83
N ARG A 47 4.46 -8.83 -15.21
CA ARG A 47 3.96 -7.53 -15.68
C ARG A 47 4.99 -6.44 -15.37
N PRO A 48 5.23 -5.51 -16.31
CA PRO A 48 6.18 -4.43 -16.08
C PRO A 48 5.73 -3.52 -14.93
N ILE A 49 6.68 -3.17 -14.06
CA ILE A 49 6.51 -2.12 -13.04
C ILE A 49 7.29 -0.90 -13.54
N TYR A 50 6.58 0.17 -13.85
CA TYR A 50 7.18 1.44 -14.25
C TYR A 50 7.46 2.27 -13.00
N ILE A 51 8.71 2.69 -12.84
CA ILE A 51 9.14 3.61 -11.79
C ILE A 51 9.09 5.01 -12.40
N ILE A 52 8.35 5.91 -11.76
CA ILE A 52 8.21 7.32 -12.15
C ILE A 52 8.90 8.23 -11.14
#